data_AF-A0A1Q7M9M8-F1
#
_entry.id   AF-A0A1Q7M9M8-F1
#
_cell.length_a   1.000
_cell.length_b   1.000
_cell.length_c   1.000
_cell.angle_alpha   90.00
_cell.angle_beta   90.00
_cell.angle_gamma   90.00
#
_symmetry.space_group_name_H-M   'P 1'
#
loop_
_entity.id
_entity.type
_entity.pdbx_description
1 polymer ?
#
loop_
_entity_poly.entity_id
_entity_poly.type
_entity_poly.pdbx_seq_one_letter_code
_entity_poly.pdbx_strand_id
1 'polypeptide(L)'
;MAVSRASLRPTAVLAGSATFGALASLITLAAPPALQPPFPILFYLKFDVAEVVDLSSLMIFGPTAGLLTALIHATILGTVAGGAGSGPFFGPSLKFLGVLSTYIGLFLASRFGRQSLVRVSLTMTSLALITRVTLMTAANYFYIVFLAQTVFGVDYTGFAQFVLSQSGINLTGSGLILYILGLTAIYNAVHVVFSVVVSLLLVNALMKRAPNLLQSRAWITRVLNSASG
;
A
#
# COMPACT_ATOMS: atom_id res chain seq x y z
N MET A 1 19.83 -17.78 -27.58
CA MET A 1 20.84 -17.01 -26.81
C MET A 1 20.28 -16.80 -25.41
N ALA A 2 20.81 -17.51 -24.41
CA ALA A 2 20.26 -17.53 -23.06
C ALA A 2 20.48 -16.19 -22.35
N VAL A 3 19.43 -15.38 -22.23
CA VAL A 3 19.46 -14.19 -21.37
C VAL A 3 19.55 -14.68 -19.94
N SER A 4 20.78 -14.66 -19.40
CA SER A 4 21.01 -14.83 -17.96
C SER A 4 20.11 -13.85 -17.22
N ARG A 5 19.12 -14.36 -16.49
CA ARG A 5 18.27 -13.60 -15.59
C ARG A 5 19.14 -13.18 -14.40
N ALA A 6 19.96 -12.15 -14.57
CA ALA A 6 20.76 -11.61 -13.48
C ALA A 6 19.82 -11.04 -12.42
N SER A 7 19.54 -11.84 -11.39
CA SER A 7 18.90 -11.36 -10.18
C SER A 7 19.81 -10.32 -9.53
N LEU A 8 19.20 -9.35 -8.85
CA LEU A 8 19.95 -8.41 -8.02
C LEU A 8 20.70 -9.21 -6.95
N ARG A 9 21.93 -8.76 -6.62
CA ARG A 9 22.71 -9.38 -5.56
C ARG A 9 21.91 -9.30 -4.24
N PRO A 10 21.92 -10.35 -3.40
CA PRO A 10 21.19 -10.34 -2.13
C PRO A 10 21.54 -9.14 -1.25
N THR A 11 22.81 -8.72 -1.23
CA THR A 11 23.26 -7.52 -0.49
C THR A 11 22.58 -6.23 -0.97
N ALA A 12 22.37 -6.09 -2.28
CA ALA A 12 21.67 -4.93 -2.85
C ALA A 12 20.17 -4.97 -2.53
N VAL A 13 19.56 -6.16 -2.52
CA VAL A 13 18.15 -6.34 -2.11
C VAL A 13 17.97 -5.96 -0.64
N LEU A 14 18.84 -6.42 0.25
CA LEU A 14 18.78 -6.10 1.68
C LEU A 14 19.02 -4.61 1.94
N ALA A 15 20.08 -4.04 1.35
CA ALA A 15 20.38 -2.61 1.49
C ALA A 15 19.22 -1.76 0.94
N GLY A 16 18.73 -2.06 -0.26
CA GLY A 16 17.59 -1.36 -0.86
C GLY A 16 16.33 -1.45 0.00
N SER A 17 16.00 -2.64 0.51
CA SER A 17 14.83 -2.84 1.36
C SER A 17 14.93 -2.06 2.68
N ALA A 18 16.12 -2.05 3.30
CA ALA A 18 16.37 -1.31 4.52
C ALA A 18 16.27 0.20 4.30
N THR A 19 16.90 0.72 3.24
CA THR A 19 16.86 2.16 2.92
C THR A 19 15.45 2.62 2.57
N PHE A 20 14.73 1.88 1.72
CA PHE A 20 13.36 2.25 1.34
C PHE A 20 12.40 2.08 2.53
N GLY A 21 12.56 1.06 3.36
CA GLY A 21 11.70 0.84 4.52
C GLY A 21 11.90 1.92 5.59
N ALA A 22 13.15 2.33 5.83
CA ALA A 22 13.47 3.45 6.70
C ALA A 22 12.93 4.78 6.15
N LEU A 23 13.08 5.02 4.83
CA LEU A 23 12.55 6.22 4.18
C LEU A 23 11.01 6.27 4.25
N ALA A 24 10.32 5.16 3.98
CA ALA A 24 8.87 5.06 4.08
C ALA A 24 8.39 5.35 5.52
N SER A 25 9.11 4.80 6.51
CA SER A 25 8.86 5.08 7.93
C SER A 25 9.05 6.55 8.26
N LEU A 26 10.16 7.16 7.80
CA LEU A 26 10.43 8.58 8.01
C LEU A 26 9.34 9.46 7.38
N ILE A 27 8.92 9.16 6.15
CA ILE A 27 7.83 9.89 5.49
C ILE A 27 6.54 9.75 6.31
N THR A 28 6.21 8.55 6.78
CA THR A 28 4.99 8.37 7.57
C THR A 28 5.01 9.17 8.86
N LEU A 29 6.14 9.19 9.55
CA LEU A 29 6.29 9.80 10.88
C LEU A 29 6.53 11.31 10.83
N ALA A 30 7.22 11.81 9.81
CA ALA A 30 7.72 13.19 9.77
C ALA A 30 7.13 14.03 8.63
N ALA A 31 6.37 13.45 7.69
CA ALA A 31 5.78 14.26 6.64
C ALA A 31 4.71 15.22 7.22
N PRO A 32 4.66 16.47 6.75
CA PRO A 32 3.68 17.44 7.19
C PRO A 32 2.25 16.99 6.83
N PRO A 33 1.22 17.42 7.58
CA PRO A 33 -0.17 17.08 7.31
C PRO A 33 -0.64 17.42 5.87
N ALA A 34 -0.02 18.41 5.24
CA ALA A 34 -0.27 18.77 3.85
C ALA A 34 0.07 17.66 2.85
N LEU A 35 1.03 16.79 3.17
CA LEU A 35 1.38 15.62 2.35
C LEU A 35 0.59 14.37 2.73
N GLN A 36 -0.08 14.36 3.88
CA GLN A 36 -0.91 13.25 4.34
C GLN A 36 -2.31 13.73 4.74
N PRO A 37 -3.08 14.30 3.79
CA PRO A 37 -4.38 14.87 4.11
C PRO A 37 -5.33 13.78 4.66
N PRO A 38 -6.14 14.13 5.67
CA PRO A 38 -7.18 13.23 6.16
C PRO A 38 -8.28 13.06 5.10
N PHE A 39 -8.94 11.90 5.11
CA PHE A 39 -10.09 11.65 4.25
C PHE A 39 -11.29 12.50 4.71
N PRO A 40 -12.04 13.17 3.79
CA PRO A 40 -13.00 14.23 4.16
C PRO A 40 -14.10 13.87 5.17
N ILE A 41 -14.52 12.59 5.25
CA ILE A 41 -15.56 12.12 6.19
C ILE A 41 -14.95 11.29 7.32
N LEU A 42 -14.13 10.30 6.95
CA LEU A 42 -13.43 9.45 7.91
C LEU A 42 -12.05 10.04 8.21
N PHE A 43 -12.01 11.14 8.96
CA PHE A 43 -10.78 11.92 9.19
C PHE A 43 -9.65 11.16 9.92
N TYR A 44 -9.95 10.00 10.51
CA TYR A 44 -8.94 9.08 11.05
C TYR A 44 -8.18 8.31 9.96
N LEU A 45 -8.74 8.18 8.75
CA LEU A 45 -8.05 7.67 7.57
C LEU A 45 -7.21 8.79 6.97
N LYS A 46 -5.89 8.58 6.90
CA LYS A 46 -4.94 9.55 6.34
C LYS A 46 -4.31 8.97 5.09
N PHE A 47 -4.22 9.78 4.03
CA PHE A 47 -3.48 9.39 2.85
C PHE A 47 -2.01 9.22 3.17
N ASP A 48 -1.49 8.02 2.93
CA ASP A 48 -0.08 7.74 3.16
C ASP A 48 0.73 7.79 1.86
N VAL A 49 1.59 8.80 1.75
CA VAL A 49 2.54 8.94 0.62
C VAL A 49 3.70 7.94 0.74
N ALA A 50 3.98 7.40 1.93
CA ALA A 50 5.05 6.43 2.10
C ALA A 50 4.80 5.12 1.34
N GLU A 51 3.53 4.76 1.07
CA GLU A 51 3.20 3.61 0.23
C GLU A 51 3.80 3.72 -1.19
N VAL A 52 3.99 4.95 -1.71
CA VAL A 52 4.68 5.16 -2.99
C VAL A 52 6.12 4.63 -2.94
N VAL A 53 6.80 4.77 -1.79
CA VAL A 53 8.16 4.27 -1.57
C VAL A 53 8.15 2.74 -1.47
N ASP A 54 7.20 2.15 -0.76
CA ASP A 54 7.03 0.69 -0.66
C ASP A 54 6.84 0.06 -2.05
N LEU A 55 5.89 0.60 -2.83
CA LEU A 55 5.63 0.12 -4.20
C LEU A 55 6.81 0.37 -5.14
N SER A 56 7.55 1.47 -4.97
CA SER A 56 8.77 1.72 -5.75
C SER A 56 9.86 0.68 -5.47
N SER A 57 10.02 0.26 -4.21
CA SER A 57 10.93 -0.81 -3.85
C SER A 57 10.56 -2.13 -4.53
N LEU A 58 9.26 -2.48 -4.54
CA LEU A 58 8.76 -3.65 -5.26
C LEU A 58 9.05 -3.56 -6.77
N MET A 59 8.77 -2.42 -7.40
CA MET A 59 8.96 -2.23 -8.83
C MET A 59 10.44 -2.24 -9.26
N ILE A 60 11.32 -1.71 -8.40
CA ILE A 60 12.77 -1.67 -8.64
C ILE A 60 13.40 -3.03 -8.32
N PHE A 61 13.33 -3.48 -7.09
CA PHE A 61 14.12 -4.62 -6.62
C PHE A 61 13.38 -5.96 -6.74
N GLY A 62 12.04 -5.92 -6.81
CA GLY A 62 11.17 -7.08 -6.97
C GLY A 62 10.37 -7.43 -5.70
N PRO A 63 9.53 -8.48 -5.77
CA PRO A 63 8.57 -8.80 -4.71
C PRO A 63 9.18 -9.07 -3.34
N THR A 64 10.34 -9.74 -3.29
CA THR A 64 11.04 -10.04 -2.03
C THR A 64 11.49 -8.77 -1.32
N ALA A 65 12.10 -7.84 -2.07
CA ALA A 65 12.54 -6.56 -1.54
C ALA A 65 11.36 -5.68 -1.13
N GLY A 66 10.31 -5.62 -1.96
CA GLY A 66 9.09 -4.89 -1.64
C GLY A 66 8.44 -5.39 -0.34
N LEU A 67 8.40 -6.72 -0.14
CA LEU A 67 7.86 -7.32 1.08
C LEU A 67 8.71 -6.98 2.31
N LEU A 68 10.05 -7.09 2.21
CA LEU A 68 10.95 -6.69 3.30
C LEU A 68 10.83 -5.20 3.63
N THR A 69 10.70 -4.35 2.61
CA THR A 69 10.49 -2.91 2.76
C THR A 69 9.22 -2.62 3.55
N ALA A 70 8.09 -3.20 3.11
CA ALA A 70 6.80 -3.03 3.77
C ALA A 70 6.81 -3.60 5.19
N LEU A 71 7.53 -4.70 5.43
CA LEU A 71 7.67 -5.30 6.75
C LEU A 71 8.48 -4.38 7.69
N ILE A 72 9.63 -3.87 7.25
CA ILE A 72 10.45 -2.92 8.02
C ILE A 72 9.64 -1.66 8.33
N HIS A 73 8.92 -1.16 7.33
CA HIS A 73 8.06 0.00 7.50
C HIS A 73 6.96 -0.24 8.55
N ALA A 74 6.27 -1.38 8.46
CA ALA A 74 5.23 -1.76 9.40
C ALA A 74 5.76 -2.00 10.82
N THR A 75 6.94 -2.62 10.97
CA THR A 75 7.54 -2.87 12.28
C THR A 75 7.98 -1.58 12.95
N ILE A 76 8.62 -0.66 12.23
CA ILE A 76 9.00 0.67 12.76
C ILE A 76 7.75 1.45 13.18
N LEU A 77 6.69 1.45 12.37
CA LEU A 77 5.43 2.08 12.73
C LEU A 77 4.78 1.43 13.96
N GLY A 78 4.80 0.09 14.03
CA GLY A 78 4.28 -0.66 15.17
C GLY A 78 4.99 -0.33 16.49
N THR A 79 6.31 -0.13 16.46
CA THR A 79 7.13 0.12 17.65
C THR A 79 7.25 1.59 18.02
N VAL A 80 7.36 2.50 17.04
CA VAL A 80 7.59 3.94 17.26
C VAL A 80 6.28 4.72 17.32
N ALA A 81 5.31 4.42 16.45
CA ALA A 81 4.03 5.13 16.41
C ALA A 81 2.93 4.47 17.25
N GLY A 82 3.12 3.21 17.67
CA GLY A 82 2.19 2.45 18.52
C GLY A 82 1.96 3.02 19.91
N GLY A 83 2.67 4.09 20.30
CA GLY A 83 2.51 4.80 21.58
C GLY A 83 1.45 5.90 21.60
N ALA A 84 0.84 6.27 20.46
CA ALA A 84 -0.08 7.42 20.36
C ALA A 84 -1.56 6.99 20.19
N GLY A 85 -2.13 6.34 21.22
CA GLY A 85 -3.58 6.35 21.48
C GLY A 85 -4.49 5.39 20.69
N SER A 86 -4.00 4.63 19.71
CA SER A 86 -4.83 3.69 18.92
C SER A 86 -4.57 2.20 19.21
N GLY A 87 -3.87 1.89 20.31
CA GLY A 87 -3.39 0.56 20.63
C GLY A 87 -2.13 0.19 19.83
N PRO A 88 -1.16 -0.52 20.45
CA PRO A 88 0.04 -0.95 19.75
C PRO A 88 -0.39 -1.89 18.61
N PHE A 89 0.08 -1.63 17.39
CA PHE A 89 -0.15 -2.42 16.16
C PHE A 89 -1.47 -2.27 15.39
N PHE A 90 -2.48 -1.50 15.83
CA PHE A 90 -3.74 -1.40 15.09
C PHE A 90 -3.58 -0.75 13.70
N GLY A 91 -3.30 0.56 13.65
CA GLY A 91 -3.10 1.28 12.39
C GLY A 91 -2.00 0.69 11.50
N PRO A 92 -0.81 0.36 12.07
CA PRO A 92 0.29 -0.24 11.30
C PRO A 92 -0.05 -1.58 10.65
N SER A 93 -0.85 -2.44 11.29
CA SER A 93 -1.23 -3.74 10.71
C SER A 93 -2.20 -3.62 9.54
N LEU A 94 -3.23 -2.77 9.65
CA LEU A 94 -4.15 -2.49 8.54
C LEU A 94 -3.42 -1.83 7.37
N LYS A 95 -2.47 -0.93 7.66
CA LYS A 95 -1.62 -0.32 6.64
C LYS A 95 -0.79 -1.39 5.91
N PHE A 96 -0.14 -2.28 6.65
CA PHE A 96 0.62 -3.38 6.06
C PHE A 96 -0.24 -4.29 5.19
N LEU A 97 -1.45 -4.66 5.65
CA LEU A 97 -2.41 -5.41 4.85
C LEU A 97 -2.85 -4.66 3.58
N GLY A 98 -2.97 -3.34 3.63
CA GLY A 98 -3.21 -2.48 2.47
C GLY A 98 -2.10 -2.61 1.42
N VAL A 99 -0.85 -2.55 1.85
CA VAL A 99 0.31 -2.73 0.96
C VAL A 99 0.35 -4.15 0.40
N LEU A 100 0.17 -5.18 1.23
CA LEU A 100 0.17 -6.58 0.78
C LEU A 100 -0.94 -6.87 -0.23
N SER A 101 -2.17 -6.41 0.02
CA SER A 101 -3.29 -6.59 -0.90
C SER A 101 -3.03 -5.92 -2.25
N THR A 102 -2.34 -4.78 -2.25
CA THR A 102 -1.87 -4.09 -3.45
C THR A 102 -0.79 -4.91 -4.16
N TYR A 103 0.18 -5.44 -3.43
CA TYR A 103 1.23 -6.30 -3.99
C TYR A 103 0.68 -7.54 -4.67
N ILE A 104 -0.36 -8.17 -4.09
CA ILE A 104 -1.03 -9.32 -4.69
C ILE A 104 -1.60 -8.93 -6.06
N GLY A 105 -2.30 -7.81 -6.16
CA GLY A 105 -2.85 -7.33 -7.43
C GLY A 105 -1.78 -7.00 -8.47
N LEU A 106 -0.69 -6.34 -8.06
CA LEU A 106 0.46 -6.06 -8.94
C LEU A 106 1.17 -7.35 -9.39
N PHE A 107 1.29 -8.34 -8.51
CA PHE A 107 1.89 -9.62 -8.83
C PHE A 107 1.02 -10.43 -9.80
N LEU A 108 -0.30 -10.46 -9.58
CA LEU A 108 -1.24 -11.07 -10.51
C LEU A 108 -1.17 -10.39 -11.88
N ALA A 109 -1.16 -9.05 -11.92
CA ALA A 109 -1.01 -8.27 -13.13
C ALA A 109 0.28 -8.61 -13.90
N SER A 110 1.38 -8.85 -13.19
CA SER A 110 2.66 -9.23 -13.81
C SER A 110 2.64 -10.56 -14.55
N ARG A 111 1.63 -11.41 -14.33
CA ARG A 111 1.45 -12.69 -15.04
C ARG A 111 0.77 -12.53 -16.40
N PHE A 112 0.11 -11.40 -16.66
CA PHE A 112 -0.61 -11.15 -17.91
C PHE A 112 0.36 -10.68 -19.02
N GLY A 113 1.15 -11.62 -19.54
CA GLY A 113 2.17 -11.54 -20.60
C GLY A 113 2.42 -10.22 -21.36
N ARG A 114 2.55 -10.30 -22.69
CA ARG A 114 3.06 -9.21 -23.56
C ARG A 114 2.08 -8.04 -23.62
N GLN A 115 2.45 -6.90 -23.05
CA GLN A 115 1.62 -5.69 -23.08
C GLN A 115 2.48 -4.43 -23.24
N SER A 116 1.99 -3.44 -24.00
CA SER A 116 2.57 -2.09 -24.03
C SER A 116 2.60 -1.48 -22.63
N LEU A 117 3.52 -0.55 -22.35
CA LEU A 117 3.64 0.11 -21.05
C LEU A 117 2.30 0.65 -20.51
N VAL A 118 1.51 1.30 -21.36
CA VAL A 118 0.18 1.82 -21.00
C VAL A 118 -0.77 0.71 -20.56
N ARG A 119 -0.82 -0.39 -21.31
CA ARG A 119 -1.68 -1.54 -21.01
C ARG A 119 -1.22 -2.28 -19.74
N VAL A 120 0.09 -2.39 -19.51
CA VAL A 120 0.64 -2.91 -18.25
C VAL A 120 0.23 -2.02 -17.08
N SER A 121 0.40 -0.70 -17.19
CA SER A 121 0.01 0.25 -16.14
C SER A 121 -1.49 0.16 -15.82
N LEU A 122 -2.34 0.08 -16.86
CA LEU A 122 -3.78 -0.10 -16.68
C LEU A 122 -4.13 -1.43 -16.00
N THR A 123 -3.54 -2.54 -16.46
CA THR A 123 -3.78 -3.87 -15.89
C THR A 123 -3.30 -3.95 -14.44
N MET A 124 -2.11 -3.42 -14.14
CA MET A 124 -1.54 -3.35 -12.80
C MET A 124 -2.41 -2.51 -11.87
N THR A 125 -2.82 -1.32 -12.30
CA THR A 125 -3.67 -0.43 -11.49
C THR A 125 -5.04 -1.07 -11.25
N SER A 126 -5.64 -1.67 -12.27
CA SER A 126 -6.97 -2.30 -12.17
C SER A 126 -6.97 -3.52 -11.23
N LEU A 127 -5.98 -4.39 -11.35
CA LEU A 127 -5.90 -5.57 -10.48
C LEU A 127 -5.51 -5.19 -9.06
N ALA A 128 -4.58 -4.24 -8.88
CA ALA A 128 -4.26 -3.68 -7.56
C ALA A 128 -5.49 -3.05 -6.89
N LEU A 129 -6.30 -2.33 -7.67
CA LEU A 129 -7.56 -1.76 -7.21
C LEU A 129 -8.53 -2.84 -6.72
N ILE A 130 -8.80 -3.85 -7.56
CA ILE A 130 -9.74 -4.92 -7.24
C ILE A 130 -9.27 -5.69 -6.00
N THR A 131 -8.00 -6.10 -5.95
CA THR A 131 -7.48 -6.87 -4.81
C THR A 131 -7.47 -6.05 -3.53
N ARG A 132 -7.06 -4.78 -3.57
CA ARG A 132 -7.05 -3.92 -2.39
C ARG A 132 -8.45 -3.67 -1.87
N VAL A 133 -9.38 -3.24 -2.72
CA VAL A 133 -10.76 -2.97 -2.29
C VAL A 133 -11.41 -4.22 -1.71
N THR A 134 -11.25 -5.37 -2.36
CA THR A 134 -11.85 -6.63 -1.89
C THR A 134 -11.25 -7.07 -0.55
N LEU A 135 -9.92 -7.18 -0.46
CA LEU A 135 -9.26 -7.69 0.74
C LEU A 135 -9.35 -6.70 1.90
N MET A 136 -9.23 -5.40 1.65
CA MET A 136 -9.34 -4.39 2.71
C MET A 136 -10.79 -4.23 3.17
N THR A 137 -11.80 -4.39 2.32
CA THR A 137 -13.20 -4.37 2.80
C THR A 137 -13.45 -5.56 3.73
N ALA A 138 -12.99 -6.76 3.37
CA ALA A 138 -13.10 -7.95 4.22
C ALA A 138 -12.31 -7.78 5.54
N ALA A 139 -11.07 -7.28 5.47
CA ALA A 139 -10.24 -7.06 6.65
C ALA A 139 -10.83 -5.99 7.59
N ASN A 140 -11.35 -4.89 7.05
CA ASN A 140 -12.02 -3.86 7.84
C ASN A 140 -13.33 -4.38 8.46
N TYR A 141 -14.13 -5.17 7.73
CA TYR A 141 -15.32 -5.79 8.30
C TYR A 141 -14.97 -6.71 9.48
N PHE A 142 -14.02 -7.63 9.27
CA PHE A 142 -13.54 -8.52 10.32
C PHE A 142 -12.98 -7.75 11.52
N TYR A 143 -12.30 -6.63 11.25
CA TYR A 143 -11.79 -5.79 12.31
C TYR A 143 -12.90 -5.15 13.14
N ILE A 144 -13.86 -4.48 12.49
CA ILE A 144 -14.93 -3.74 13.15
C ILE A 144 -15.84 -4.67 13.96
N VAL A 145 -16.23 -5.81 13.38
CA VAL A 145 -17.23 -6.71 13.96
C VAL A 145 -16.63 -7.70 14.96
N PHE A 146 -15.37 -8.09 14.79
CA PHE A 146 -14.76 -9.13 15.62
C PHE A 146 -13.55 -8.61 16.42
N LEU A 147 -12.47 -8.16 15.77
CA LEU A 147 -11.23 -7.84 16.49
C LEU A 147 -11.41 -6.70 17.49
N ALA A 148 -12.01 -5.59 17.08
CA ALA A 148 -12.15 -4.40 17.91
C ALA A 148 -12.93 -4.70 19.20
N GLN A 149 -14.10 -5.34 19.06
CA GLN A 149 -15.01 -5.58 20.18
C GLN A 149 -14.61 -6.81 21.01
N THR A 150 -14.31 -7.94 20.37
CA THR A 150 -14.09 -9.22 21.05
C THR A 150 -12.67 -9.39 21.57
N VAL A 151 -11.67 -8.92 20.84
CA VAL A 151 -10.25 -9.13 21.19
C VAL A 151 -9.69 -7.95 21.98
N PHE A 152 -10.01 -6.72 21.55
CA PHE A 152 -9.45 -5.51 22.14
C PHE A 152 -10.39 -4.81 23.13
N GLY A 153 -11.68 -5.18 23.18
CA GLY A 153 -12.67 -4.54 24.05
C GLY A 153 -12.92 -3.06 23.72
N VAL A 154 -12.63 -2.64 22.49
CA VAL A 154 -12.76 -1.26 22.02
C VAL A 154 -14.09 -1.09 21.30
N ASP A 155 -14.88 -0.10 21.75
CA ASP A 155 -16.12 0.30 21.07
C ASP A 155 -15.82 1.12 19.80
N TYR A 156 -15.40 0.41 18.75
CA TYR A 156 -15.17 1.03 17.45
C TYR A 156 -16.48 1.57 16.85
N THR A 157 -17.62 0.92 17.12
CA THR A 157 -18.94 1.33 16.63
C THR A 157 -19.39 2.68 17.20
N GLY A 158 -19.15 2.95 18.48
CA GLY A 158 -19.40 4.25 19.09
C GLY A 158 -18.48 5.34 18.52
N PHE A 159 -17.19 5.05 18.34
CA PHE A 159 -16.25 5.98 17.70
C PHE A 159 -16.68 6.30 16.26
N ALA A 160 -17.04 5.27 15.49
CA ALA A 160 -17.58 5.37 14.14
C ALA A 160 -18.81 6.28 14.07
N GLN A 161 -19.78 6.07 14.97
CA GLN A 161 -20.99 6.89 15.03
C GLN A 161 -20.67 8.35 15.38
N PHE A 162 -19.73 8.57 16.31
CA PHE A 162 -19.26 9.92 16.66
C PHE A 162 -18.64 10.63 15.45
N VAL A 163 -17.77 9.95 14.69
CA VAL A 163 -17.14 10.53 13.49
C VAL A 163 -18.18 10.93 12.43
N LEU A 164 -19.15 10.05 12.16
CA LEU A 164 -20.20 10.34 11.18
C LEU A 164 -21.14 11.47 11.63
N SER A 165 -21.43 11.56 12.94
CA SER A 165 -22.29 12.63 13.46
C SER A 165 -21.65 14.01 13.31
N GLN A 166 -20.31 14.11 13.33
CA GLN A 166 -19.61 15.36 13.00
C GLN A 166 -19.85 15.83 11.56
N SER A 167 -20.19 14.88 10.67
CA SER A 167 -20.55 15.16 9.28
C SER A 167 -22.07 15.25 9.06
N GLY A 168 -22.87 15.28 10.14
CA GLY A 168 -24.34 15.33 10.08
C GLY A 168 -25.01 14.00 9.73
N ILE A 169 -24.28 12.88 9.74
CA ILE A 169 -24.79 11.56 9.39
C ILE A 169 -25.05 10.77 10.66
N ASN A 170 -26.31 10.45 10.95
CA ASN A 170 -26.70 9.67 12.12
C ASN A 170 -27.22 8.29 11.70
N LEU A 171 -26.34 7.30 11.75
CA LEU A 171 -26.64 5.90 11.42
C LEU A 171 -26.29 5.01 12.61
N THR A 172 -27.06 3.95 12.80
CA THR A 172 -26.84 2.94 13.84
C THR A 172 -26.95 1.53 13.27
N GLY A 173 -26.52 0.53 14.05
CA GLY A 173 -26.64 -0.89 13.69
C GLY A 173 -25.91 -1.26 12.40
N SER A 174 -26.53 -2.12 11.58
CA SER A 174 -25.93 -2.62 10.33
C SER A 174 -25.72 -1.53 9.27
N GLY A 175 -26.59 -0.51 9.23
CA GLY A 175 -26.47 0.62 8.31
C GLY A 175 -25.19 1.43 8.53
N LEU A 176 -24.78 1.61 9.80
CA LEU A 176 -23.52 2.25 10.17
C LEU A 176 -22.30 1.50 9.61
N ILE A 177 -22.28 0.17 9.80
CA ILE A 177 -21.17 -0.69 9.36
C ILE A 177 -21.05 -0.65 7.83
N LEU A 178 -22.16 -0.82 7.11
CA LEU A 178 -22.15 -0.79 5.64
C LEU A 178 -21.68 0.57 5.11
N TYR A 179 -22.11 1.66 5.73
CA TYR A 179 -21.73 3.01 5.30
C TYR A 179 -20.23 3.26 5.48
N ILE A 180 -19.67 2.87 6.63
CA ILE A 180 -18.23 3.03 6.91
C ILE A 180 -17.39 2.14 6.00
N LEU A 181 -17.82 0.90 5.76
CA LEU A 181 -17.13 0.02 4.82
C LEU A 181 -17.17 0.58 3.40
N GLY A 182 -18.30 1.16 2.98
CA GLY A 182 -18.40 1.86 1.69
C GLY A 182 -17.41 3.02 1.57
N LEU A 183 -17.36 3.90 2.58
CA LEU A 183 -16.40 5.01 2.60
C LEU A 183 -14.95 4.53 2.66
N THR A 184 -14.67 3.47 3.42
CA THR A 184 -13.35 2.87 3.53
C THR A 184 -12.93 2.19 2.22
N ALA A 185 -13.87 1.59 1.49
CA ALA A 185 -13.64 1.04 0.16
C ALA A 185 -13.30 2.14 -0.85
N ILE A 186 -14.02 3.28 -0.82
CA ILE A 186 -13.71 4.46 -1.64
C ILE A 186 -12.31 5.00 -1.29
N TYR A 187 -11.99 5.14 0.00
CA TYR A 187 -10.66 5.54 0.44
C TYR A 187 -9.58 4.62 -0.13
N ASN A 188 -9.73 3.30 0.01
CA ASN A 188 -8.77 2.32 -0.51
C ASN A 188 -8.65 2.40 -2.04
N ALA A 189 -9.75 2.64 -2.75
CA ALA A 189 -9.77 2.78 -4.20
C ALA A 189 -8.98 4.01 -4.67
N VAL A 190 -9.20 5.16 -4.05
CA VAL A 190 -8.45 6.39 -4.40
C VAL A 190 -6.98 6.25 -4.02
N HIS A 191 -6.71 5.70 -2.83
CA HIS A 191 -5.36 5.54 -2.31
C HIS A 191 -4.48 4.64 -3.17
N VAL A 192 -5.00 3.50 -3.65
CA VAL A 192 -4.22 2.58 -4.50
C VAL A 192 -3.97 3.14 -5.89
N VAL A 193 -4.95 3.83 -6.48
CA VAL A 193 -4.75 4.46 -7.79
C VAL A 193 -3.65 5.51 -7.69
N PHE A 194 -3.70 6.36 -6.66
CA PHE A 194 -2.65 7.33 -6.40
C PHE A 194 -1.29 6.65 -6.22
N SER A 195 -1.20 5.68 -5.31
CA SER A 195 0.07 5.05 -4.95
C SER A 195 0.71 4.32 -6.14
N VAL A 196 -0.07 3.53 -6.89
CA VAL A 196 0.43 2.78 -8.05
C VAL A 196 0.87 3.72 -9.18
N VAL A 197 0.04 4.71 -9.54
CA VAL A 197 0.35 5.63 -10.64
C VAL A 197 1.59 6.45 -10.32
N VAL A 198 1.68 7.03 -9.12
CA VAL A 198 2.82 7.85 -8.72
C VAL A 198 4.10 7.00 -8.64
N SER A 199 4.05 5.78 -8.12
CA SER A 199 5.21 4.87 -8.12
C SER A 199 5.68 4.51 -9.53
N LEU A 200 4.76 4.25 -10.46
CA LEU A 200 5.10 3.98 -11.86
C LEU A 200 5.81 5.20 -12.50
N LEU A 201 5.30 6.41 -12.27
CA LEU A 201 5.92 7.63 -12.76
C LEU A 201 7.32 7.85 -12.15
N LEU A 202 7.45 7.65 -10.84
CA LEU A 202 8.71 7.79 -10.11
C LEU A 202 9.76 6.80 -10.63
N VAL A 203 9.41 5.51 -10.72
CA VAL A 203 10.32 4.47 -11.19
C VAL A 203 10.71 4.70 -12.65
N ASN A 204 9.76 5.11 -13.50
CA ASN A 204 10.06 5.47 -14.89
C ASN A 204 11.04 6.67 -14.98
N ALA A 205 10.85 7.71 -14.17
CA ALA A 205 11.76 8.85 -14.11
C ALA A 205 13.16 8.45 -13.64
N LEU A 206 13.26 7.59 -12.62
CA LEU A 206 14.53 7.06 -12.12
C LEU A 206 15.26 6.23 -13.19
N MET A 207 14.55 5.37 -13.92
CA MET A 207 15.14 4.57 -14.99
C MET A 207 15.67 5.40 -16.17
N LYS A 208 15.03 6.54 -16.46
CA LYS A 208 15.50 7.48 -17.50
C LYS A 208 16.74 8.25 -17.07
N ARG A 209 16.82 8.66 -15.79
CA ARG A 209 17.92 9.48 -15.27
C ARG A 209 19.12 8.69 -14.78
N ALA A 210 18.93 7.44 -14.36
CA ALA A 210 19.98 6.56 -13.85
C ALA A 210 19.94 5.18 -14.55
N PRO A 211 20.17 5.12 -15.87
CA PRO A 211 20.04 3.89 -16.65
C PRO A 211 20.97 2.78 -16.15
N ASN A 212 22.19 3.15 -15.74
CA ASN A 212 23.24 2.24 -15.28
C ASN A 212 22.91 1.51 -13.96
N LEU A 213 21.98 2.05 -13.16
CA LEU A 213 21.61 1.44 -11.87
C LEU A 213 20.44 0.46 -11.98
N LEU A 214 19.59 0.60 -13.01
CA LEU A 214 18.23 0.03 -12.97
C LEU A 214 17.77 -0.69 -14.25
N GLN A 215 18.23 -0.30 -15.46
CA GLN A 215 17.54 -0.70 -16.69
C GLN A 215 17.48 -2.22 -16.94
N SER A 216 18.57 -2.96 -16.69
CA SER A 216 18.62 -4.40 -16.98
C SER A 216 18.22 -5.31 -15.81
N ARG A 217 18.07 -4.74 -14.59
CA ARG A 217 17.87 -5.53 -13.36
C ARG A 217 16.54 -5.25 -12.66
N ALA A 218 15.89 -4.12 -12.97
CA ALA A 218 14.63 -3.77 -12.33
C ALA A 218 13.56 -4.85 -12.55
N TRP A 219 12.73 -5.10 -11.54
CA TRP A 219 11.67 -6.09 -11.68
C TRP A 219 10.62 -5.66 -12.72
N ILE A 220 10.22 -4.39 -12.71
CA ILE A 220 9.24 -3.87 -13.67
C ILE A 220 9.74 -3.98 -15.13
N THR A 221 11.03 -3.77 -15.38
CA THR A 221 11.59 -3.94 -16.74
C THR A 221 11.62 -5.40 -17.14
N ARG A 222 11.79 -6.36 -16.22
CA ARG A 222 11.64 -7.78 -16.53
C ARG A 222 10.20 -8.17 -16.83
N VAL A 223 9.23 -7.58 -16.15
CA VAL A 223 7.81 -7.77 -16.47
C VAL A 223 7.53 -7.23 -17.88
N LEU A 224 8.06 -6.06 -18.22
CA LEU A 224 7.93 -5.45 -19.55
C LEU A 224 8.73 -6.20 -20.64
N ASN A 225 9.94 -6.71 -20.34
CA ASN A 225 10.90 -7.30 -21.29
C ASN A 225 10.85 -8.84 -21.37
N SER A 226 10.16 -9.53 -20.46
CA SER A 226 9.76 -10.93 -20.69
C SER A 226 8.90 -11.08 -21.96
N ALA A 227 8.55 -9.96 -22.57
CA ALA A 227 7.98 -9.77 -23.89
C ALA A 227 8.96 -9.77 -25.09
N SER A 228 10.28 -9.95 -24.95
CA SER A 228 11.22 -9.88 -26.09
C SER A 228 12.10 -11.11 -26.29
N GLY A 229 11.69 -12.26 -25.76
CA GLY A 229 12.26 -13.58 -26.05
C GLY A 229 11.37 -14.41 -26.95
#